data_AF-A0A521W906-F1
#
_entry.id   AF-A0A521W906-F1
#
_cell.length_a   1.000
_cell.length_b   1.000
_cell.length_c   1.000
_cell.angle_alpha   90.00
_cell.angle_beta   90.00
_cell.angle_gamma   90.00
#
_symmetry.space_group_name_H-M   'P 1'
#
loop_
_entity.id
_entity.type
_entity.pdbx_description
1 polymer ?
#
loop_
_entity_poly.entity_id
_entity_poly.type
_entity_poly.pdbx_seq_one_letter_code
_entity_poly.pdbx_strand_id
1 'polypeptide(L)' 'MQKPAPTEPHVHGPDCDHGHHHEPQLPYRREQPKPGRNEPCFCGSGRKYKKCHGA' A
#
# COMPACT_ATOMS: atom_id res chain seq x y z
N MET A 1 -0.72 16.11 25.69
CA MET A 1 -0.61 14.71 25.23
C MET A 1 -1.92 14.30 24.54
N GLN A 2 -1.80 13.49 23.48
CA GLN A 2 -2.82 12.88 22.60
C GLN A 2 -4.09 13.70 22.22
N LYS A 3 -4.12 14.20 20.98
CA LYS A 3 -5.37 14.48 20.26
C LYS A 3 -5.69 13.25 19.39
N PRO A 4 -6.81 12.52 19.60
CA PRO A 4 -7.32 11.62 18.58
C PRO A 4 -7.99 12.46 17.48
N ALA A 5 -7.52 12.33 16.23
CA ALA A 5 -8.19 12.93 15.09
C ALA A 5 -9.44 12.09 14.74
N PRO A 6 -10.60 12.71 14.47
CA PRO A 6 -11.76 11.98 13.97
C PRO A 6 -11.45 11.44 12.58
N THR A 7 -11.71 10.14 12.40
CA THR A 7 -11.67 9.47 11.11
C THR A 7 -12.81 10.02 10.25
N GLU A 8 -12.52 10.92 9.31
CA GLU A 8 -13.43 11.14 8.19
C GLU A 8 -13.47 9.84 7.36
N PRO A 9 -14.63 9.16 7.24
CA PRO A 9 -14.75 8.01 6.37
C PRO A 9 -14.64 8.52 4.93
N HIS A 10 -13.75 7.92 4.15
CA HIS A 10 -13.59 8.30 2.75
C HIS A 10 -14.91 8.11 1.98
N VAL A 11 -15.13 8.94 0.96
CA VAL A 11 -16.37 8.97 0.17
C VAL A 11 -16.35 7.85 -0.87
N HIS A 12 -16.96 6.69 -0.56
CA HIS A 12 -17.52 5.85 -1.61
C HIS A 12 -18.92 6.34 -1.93
N GLY A 13 -19.25 6.41 -3.22
CA GLY A 13 -20.60 6.77 -3.65
C GLY A 13 -21.66 5.84 -3.06
N PRO A 14 -22.93 6.25 -3.03
CA PRO A 14 -24.00 5.63 -2.24
C PRO A 14 -24.39 4.18 -2.63
N ASP A 15 -23.65 3.51 -3.53
CA ASP A 15 -23.93 2.16 -4.03
C ASP A 15 -22.63 1.37 -4.34
N CYS A 16 -21.64 1.42 -3.45
CA CYS A 16 -20.45 0.57 -3.57
C CYS A 16 -20.56 -0.60 -2.59
N ASP A 17 -21.11 -1.74 -3.02
CA ASP A 17 -21.33 -2.96 -2.20
C ASP A 17 -20.03 -3.74 -1.90
N HIS A 18 -18.97 -3.05 -1.50
CA HIS A 18 -17.73 -3.69 -1.08
C HIS A 18 -17.64 -3.59 0.43
N GLY A 19 -17.99 -4.68 1.14
CA GLY A 19 -17.99 -4.75 2.60
C GLY A 19 -16.67 -4.31 3.22
N HIS A 20 -16.64 -3.10 3.78
CA HIS A 20 -15.46 -2.54 4.43
C HIS A 20 -15.31 -3.08 5.86
N HIS A 21 -14.67 -4.25 6.00
CA HIS A 21 -14.06 -4.64 7.27
C HIS A 21 -12.80 -3.79 7.50
N HIS A 22 -13.01 -2.60 8.06
CA HIS A 22 -11.95 -1.64 8.35
C HIS A 22 -11.43 -1.85 9.79
N GLU A 23 -10.76 -2.98 10.02
CA GLU A 23 -9.92 -3.10 11.22
C GLU A 23 -8.68 -2.20 11.01
N PRO A 24 -8.38 -1.26 11.93
CA PRO A 24 -7.26 -0.36 11.75
C PRO A 24 -5.94 -1.13 11.86
N GLN A 25 -5.35 -1.47 10.71
CA GLN A 25 -4.01 -2.03 10.68
C GLN A 25 -2.98 -0.97 11.07
N LEU A 26 -2.07 -1.32 11.97
CA LEU A 26 -0.98 -0.45 12.35
C LEU A 26 -0.05 -0.19 11.14
N PRO A 27 0.49 1.04 10.98
CA PRO A 27 1.38 1.36 9.89
C PRO A 27 2.68 0.54 9.99
N TYR A 28 2.96 -0.26 8.96
CA TYR A 28 4.22 -0.99 8.86
C TYR A 28 5.31 -0.15 8.21
N ARG A 29 6.44 0.06 8.92
CA ARG A 29 7.64 0.67 8.35
C ARG A 29 8.53 -0.42 7.76
N ARG A 30 8.82 -0.32 6.47
CA ARG A 30 9.88 -1.10 5.84
C ARG A 30 11.25 -0.61 6.29
N GLU A 31 12.13 -1.54 6.66
CA GLU A 31 13.55 -1.28 6.93
C GLU A 31 14.33 -1.02 5.64
N GLN A 32 13.96 -1.71 4.55
CA GLN A 32 14.63 -1.64 3.26
C GLN A 32 13.91 -0.70 2.29
N PRO A 33 14.66 0.06 1.46
CA PRO A 33 14.07 0.91 0.43
C PRO A 33 13.28 0.08 -0.58
N LYS A 34 12.20 0.66 -1.11
CA LYS A 34 11.48 0.06 -2.25
C LYS A 34 12.41 0.09 -3.46
N PRO A 35 12.61 -1.04 -4.17
CA PRO A 35 13.39 -1.05 -5.40
C PRO A 35 12.78 -0.07 -6.40
N GLY A 36 13.63 0.72 -7.02
CA GLY A 36 13.26 1.67 -8.05
C GLY A 36 12.62 0.96 -9.24
N ARG A 37 11.72 1.66 -9.93
CA ARG A 37 10.96 1.13 -11.07
C ARG A 37 11.86 0.49 -12.16
N ASN A 38 13.07 1.01 -12.35
CA ASN A 38 14.03 0.54 -13.36
C ASN A 38 15.13 -0.38 -12.83
N GLU A 39 15.23 -0.59 -11.51
CA GLU A 39 16.24 -1.46 -10.89
C GLU A 39 16.00 -2.95 -11.20
N PRO A 40 17.02 -3.82 -11.07
CA PRO A 40 16.81 -5.26 -11.19
C PRO A 40 15.80 -5.76 -10.17
N CYS A 41 14.93 -6.68 -10.59
CA CYS A 41 13.93 -7.24 -9.71
C CYS A 41 14.57 -8.18 -8.67
N PHE A 42 14.12 -8.07 -7.41
CA PHE A 42 14.64 -8.89 -6.29
C PHE A 42 14.43 -10.40 -6.45
N CYS A 43 13.62 -10.85 -7.40
CA CYS A 43 13.37 -12.27 -7.67
C CYS A 43 14.47 -12.95 -8.50
N GLY A 44 15.53 -12.23 -8.88
CA GLY A 44 16.64 -12.81 -9.65
C GLY A 44 16.35 -13.03 -11.14
N SER A 45 15.19 -12.59 -11.66
CA SER A 45 14.82 -12.81 -13.07
C SER A 45 15.64 -11.99 -14.09
N GLY A 46 16.54 -11.11 -13.64
CA GLY A 46 17.29 -10.18 -14.50
C GLY A 46 16.44 -9.07 -15.16
N ARG A 47 15.11 -9.10 -15.00
CA ARG A 47 14.19 -8.09 -15.54
C ARG A 47 14.13 -6.86 -14.62
N LYS A 48 13.84 -5.69 -15.21
CA LYS A 48 13.55 -4.46 -14.45
C LYS A 48 12.34 -4.69 -13.54
N TYR A 49 12.34 -4.12 -12.33
CA TYR A 49 11.29 -4.27 -11.31
C TYR A 49 9.89 -4.00 -11.90
N LYS A 50 9.74 -2.93 -12.70
CA LYS A 50 8.47 -2.59 -13.39
C LYS A 50 7.94 -3.60 -14.40
N LYS A 51 8.77 -4.53 -14.87
CA LYS A 51 8.40 -5.58 -15.82
C LYS A 51 8.27 -6.95 -15.14
N CYS A 52 8.28 -6.97 -13.82
CA CYS A 52 8.22 -8.20 -13.02
C CYS A 52 7.30 -8.00 -11.81
N HIS A 53 7.82 -7.62 -10.64
CA HIS A 53 7.05 -7.49 -9.39
C HIS A 53 6.57 -6.05 -9.08
N GLY A 54 6.80 -5.11 -9.98
CA GLY A 54 6.33 -3.72 -9.88
C GLY A 54 5.25 -3.37 -10.90
N ALA A 55 4.51 -4.38 -11.36
CA ALA A 55 3.33 -4.25 -12.22
C ALA A 55 2.07 -4.25 -11.36
#